data_AF-A0A514WZM7-F1
#
_entry.id   AF-A0A514WZM7-F1
#
_cell.length_a   1.000
_cell.length_b   1.000
_cell.length_c   1.000
_cell.angle_alpha   90.00
_cell.angle_beta   90.00
_cell.angle_gamma   90.00
#
_symmetry.space_group_name_H-M   'P 1'
#
loop_
_entity.id
_entity.type
_entity.pdbx_description
1 polymer ?
#
loop_
_entity_poly.entity_id
_entity_poly.type
_entity_poly.pdbx_seq_one_letter_code
_entity_poly.pdbx_strand_id
1 'polypeptide(L)'
;MKPLSLFMCVLLALPYPAFAGSNTKEKSVSYDGQSQWSDFRQFVLERQEEDEKLGLSYMISGAIATVGGAYGYYAADEVFSRTMFAITSTIGIAAIGVGASYSWTGNEYDSFFYALDKSTISMVEKNKILQRYLEKERQKQEQRKWIRVATHALIAAVNIYSAARETDHDAKAVFAFLGGANAILAVAYSF
;
A
#
# COMPACT_ATOMS: atom_id res chain seq x y z
N MET A 1 -19.51 -25.13 21.77
CA MET A 1 -19.84 -24.02 20.85
C MET A 1 -18.70 -23.90 19.86
N LYS A 2 -18.99 -23.94 18.54
CA LYS A 2 -17.95 -24.08 17.50
C LYS A 2 -17.12 -22.79 17.39
N PRO A 3 -15.78 -22.82 17.55
CA PRO A 3 -14.93 -21.63 17.44
C PRO A 3 -14.98 -20.98 16.06
N LEU A 4 -15.42 -21.71 15.03
CA LEU A 4 -15.61 -21.22 13.66
C LEU A 4 -16.65 -20.08 13.55
N SER A 5 -17.69 -20.08 14.39
CA SER A 5 -18.79 -19.10 14.29
C SER A 5 -18.42 -17.73 14.87
N LEU A 6 -17.49 -17.70 15.83
CA LEU A 6 -16.97 -16.45 16.41
C LEU A 6 -15.91 -15.83 15.49
N PHE A 7 -15.12 -16.67 14.82
CA PHE A 7 -14.07 -16.27 13.88
C PHE A 7 -14.62 -15.56 12.64
N MET A 8 -15.77 -16.01 12.11
CA MET A 8 -16.42 -15.35 10.97
C MET A 8 -16.98 -13.96 11.34
N CYS A 9 -17.47 -13.78 12.58
CA CYS A 9 -17.93 -12.47 13.04
C CYS A 9 -16.77 -11.50 13.31
N VAL A 10 -15.61 -11.99 13.76
CA VAL A 10 -14.43 -11.13 13.96
C VAL A 10 -13.76 -10.77 12.63
N LEU A 11 -13.69 -11.68 11.66
CA LEU A 11 -13.22 -11.35 10.30
C LEU A 11 -14.15 -10.40 9.54
N LEU A 12 -15.45 -10.40 9.83
CA LEU A 12 -16.43 -9.46 9.26
C LEU A 12 -16.49 -8.11 10.03
N ALA A 13 -16.07 -8.08 11.29
CA ALA A 13 -16.07 -6.89 12.14
C ALA A 13 -14.70 -6.20 12.24
N LEU A 14 -13.60 -6.87 11.89
CA LEU A 14 -12.38 -6.20 11.54
C LEU A 14 -12.71 -5.31 10.33
N PRO A 15 -12.39 -4.01 10.37
CA PRO A 15 -12.62 -3.18 9.21
C PRO A 15 -11.90 -3.88 8.04
N TYR A 16 -12.65 -4.07 6.97
CA TYR A 16 -12.21 -4.69 5.72
C TYR A 16 -11.09 -3.96 4.96
N PRO A 17 -10.58 -2.73 5.29
CA PRO A 17 -9.62 -2.09 4.39
C PRO A 17 -8.20 -2.68 4.50
N ALA A 18 -7.96 -3.68 5.36
CA ALA A 18 -6.63 -4.29 5.44
C ALA A 18 -6.35 -5.28 4.29
N PHE A 19 -7.37 -5.93 3.71
CA PHE A 19 -7.15 -7.00 2.71
C PHE A 19 -8.20 -7.13 1.61
N ALA A 20 -9.39 -6.53 1.73
CA ALA A 20 -10.05 -6.09 0.50
C ALA A 20 -9.21 -4.93 0.00
N GLY A 21 -8.90 -4.91 -1.30
CA GLY A 21 -8.57 -3.66 -1.98
C GLY A 21 -9.74 -2.71 -1.79
N SER A 22 -9.82 -2.07 -0.63
CA SER A 22 -10.77 -1.02 -0.37
C SER A 22 -10.50 0.01 -1.45
N ASN A 23 -11.59 0.50 -2.01
CA ASN A 23 -11.64 1.64 -2.91
C ASN A 23 -10.96 2.92 -2.37
N THR A 24 -10.14 2.86 -1.32
CA THR A 24 -8.94 3.69 -1.23
C THR A 24 -8.07 3.32 -2.43
N LYS A 25 -8.41 3.93 -3.56
CA LYS A 25 -7.46 4.21 -4.62
C LYS A 25 -6.14 4.48 -3.90
N GLU A 26 -5.15 3.62 -4.07
CA GLU A 26 -3.76 4.06 -4.17
C GLU A 26 -3.73 4.92 -5.45
N LYS A 27 -4.53 5.99 -5.49
CA LYS A 27 -4.31 7.15 -6.31
C LYS A 27 -2.93 7.50 -5.82
N SER A 28 -1.92 7.23 -6.64
CA SER A 28 -0.71 8.02 -6.62
C SER A 28 -1.20 9.43 -6.36
N VAL A 29 -0.97 9.93 -5.14
CA VAL A 29 -1.54 11.18 -4.66
C VAL A 29 -0.90 12.20 -5.57
N SER A 30 -1.59 12.51 -6.66
CA SER A 30 -1.11 13.30 -7.76
C SER A 30 -1.84 14.61 -7.65
N TYR A 31 -1.06 15.68 -7.62
CA TYR A 31 -1.63 17.00 -7.74
C TYR A 31 -2.16 17.18 -9.17
N ASP A 32 -3.48 17.05 -9.34
CA ASP A 32 -4.18 17.20 -10.62
C ASP A 32 -4.64 18.66 -10.88
N GLY A 33 -4.28 19.59 -10.00
CA GLY A 33 -4.65 21.00 -10.08
C GLY A 33 -3.84 21.80 -11.10
N GLN A 34 -4.19 23.08 -11.27
CA GLN A 34 -3.44 23.98 -12.14
C GLN A 34 -2.03 24.22 -11.57
N SER A 35 -1.04 24.56 -12.41
CA SER A 35 0.33 24.86 -11.96
C SER A 35 0.43 26.23 -11.24
N GLN A 36 -0.40 26.43 -10.22
CA GLN A 36 -0.45 27.59 -9.36
C GLN A 36 0.05 27.23 -7.97
N TRP A 37 1.03 27.98 -7.48
CA TRP A 37 1.71 27.69 -6.22
C TRP A 37 0.78 27.80 -5.00
N SER A 38 -0.22 28.69 -5.01
CA SER A 38 -1.20 28.81 -3.93
C SER A 38 -1.99 27.53 -3.72
N ASP A 39 -2.46 26.95 -4.83
CA ASP A 39 -3.33 25.78 -4.84
C ASP A 39 -2.51 24.53 -4.48
N PHE A 40 -1.28 24.45 -5.02
CA PHE A 40 -0.33 23.40 -4.66
C PHE A 40 0.07 23.47 -3.18
N ARG A 41 0.32 24.66 -2.64
CA ARG A 41 0.64 24.86 -1.22
C ARG A 41 -0.49 24.38 -0.32
N GLN A 42 -1.73 24.77 -0.63
CA GLN A 42 -2.88 24.31 0.13
C GLN A 42 -3.00 22.78 0.08
N PHE A 43 -2.88 22.20 -1.12
CA PHE A 43 -2.90 20.75 -1.30
C PHE A 43 -1.83 20.02 -0.46
N VAL A 44 -0.59 20.51 -0.46
CA VAL A 44 0.49 19.88 0.32
C VAL A 44 0.22 19.95 1.82
N LEU A 45 -0.25 21.09 2.33
CA LEU A 45 -0.55 21.25 3.75
C LEU A 45 -1.71 20.35 4.21
N GLU A 46 -2.80 20.31 3.44
CA GLU A 46 -3.92 19.40 3.69
C GLU A 46 -3.44 17.94 3.68
N ARG A 47 -2.55 17.62 2.73
CA ARG A 47 -2.04 16.27 2.59
C ARG A 47 -1.12 15.84 3.72
N GLN A 48 -0.28 16.73 4.24
CA GLN A 48 0.57 16.46 5.40
C GLN A 48 -0.27 16.07 6.64
N GLU A 49 -1.39 16.77 6.86
CA GLU A 49 -2.31 16.44 7.96
C GLU A 49 -3.00 15.08 7.76
N GLU A 50 -3.40 14.77 6.52
CA GLU A 50 -3.97 13.48 6.17
C GLU A 50 -2.95 12.33 6.32
N ASP A 51 -1.71 12.53 5.86
CA ASP A 51 -0.64 11.54 5.94
C ASP A 51 -0.29 11.23 7.40
N GLU A 52 -0.34 12.21 8.31
CA GLU A 52 -0.16 11.99 9.75
C GLU A 52 -1.27 11.11 10.33
N LYS A 53 -2.54 11.44 10.03
CA LYS A 53 -3.71 10.67 10.50
C LYS A 53 -3.73 9.24 9.96
N LEU A 54 -3.42 9.09 8.67
CA LEU A 54 -3.33 7.78 8.01
C LEU A 54 -2.16 6.98 8.58
N GLY A 55 -0.99 7.60 8.73
CA GLY A 55 0.20 6.97 9.30
C GLY A 55 -0.07 6.39 10.69
N LEU A 56 -0.69 7.18 11.57
CA LEU A 56 -1.09 6.72 12.90
C LEU A 56 -2.10 5.56 12.84
N SER A 57 -3.08 5.65 11.96
CA SER A 57 -4.10 4.61 11.79
C SER A 57 -3.49 3.28 11.32
N TYR A 58 -2.54 3.33 10.38
CA TYR A 58 -1.79 2.17 9.92
C TYR A 58 -0.92 1.57 11.02
N MET A 59 -0.25 2.40 11.83
CA MET A 59 0.56 1.91 12.94
C MET A 59 -0.29 1.21 14.02
N ILE A 60 -1.44 1.79 14.39
CA ILE A 60 -2.33 1.20 15.41
C ILE A 60 -2.93 -0.12 14.92
N SER A 61 -3.50 -0.12 13.71
CA SER A 61 -4.09 -1.33 13.13
C SER A 61 -3.04 -2.42 12.87
N GLY A 62 -1.85 -2.03 12.40
CA GLY A 62 -0.71 -2.92 12.23
C GLY A 62 -0.27 -3.55 13.55
N ALA A 63 -0.16 -2.77 14.62
CA ALA A 63 0.18 -3.28 15.96
C ALA A 63 -0.84 -4.31 16.47
N ILE A 64 -2.13 -4.04 16.30
CA ILE A 64 -3.19 -4.98 16.68
C ILE A 64 -3.07 -6.28 15.86
N ALA A 65 -2.87 -6.18 14.55
CA ALA A 65 -2.70 -7.34 13.68
C ALA A 65 -1.42 -8.15 14.02
N THR A 66 -0.32 -7.49 14.36
CA THR A 66 0.92 -8.15 14.80
C THR A 66 0.72 -8.91 16.09
N VAL A 67 0.18 -8.27 17.13
CA VAL A 67 -0.03 -8.91 18.44
C VAL A 67 -1.06 -10.04 18.33
N GLY A 68 -2.18 -9.78 17.65
CA GLY A 68 -3.23 -10.78 17.43
C GLY A 68 -2.75 -11.98 16.60
N GLY A 69 -1.97 -11.72 15.53
CA GLY A 69 -1.36 -12.76 14.70
C GLY A 69 -0.35 -13.60 15.49
N ALA A 70 0.55 -12.96 16.23
CA ALA A 70 1.53 -13.68 17.06
C ALA A 70 0.84 -14.55 18.12
N TYR A 71 -0.16 -14.02 18.83
CA TYR A 71 -0.91 -14.78 19.82
C TYR A 71 -1.69 -15.95 19.19
N GLY A 72 -2.40 -15.68 18.09
CA GLY A 72 -3.17 -16.69 17.36
C GLY A 72 -2.30 -17.82 16.84
N TYR A 73 -1.07 -17.53 16.41
CA TYR A 73 -0.10 -18.54 15.97
C TYR A 73 0.18 -19.58 17.06
N TYR A 74 0.44 -19.13 18.30
CA TYR A 74 0.73 -20.03 19.41
C TYR A 74 -0.52 -20.72 19.97
N ALA A 75 -1.70 -20.11 19.83
CA ALA A 75 -2.96 -20.67 20.28
C ALA A 75 -3.60 -21.67 19.30
N ALA A 76 -3.14 -21.72 18.06
CA ALA A 76 -3.67 -22.62 17.04
C ALA A 76 -2.99 -24.00 17.06
N ASP A 77 -3.79 -25.05 16.87
CA ASP A 77 -3.29 -26.43 16.78
C ASP A 77 -2.99 -26.85 15.34
N GLU A 78 -3.76 -26.35 14.37
CA GLU A 78 -3.66 -26.73 12.95
C GLU A 78 -2.61 -25.90 12.19
N VAL A 79 -1.85 -26.56 11.31
CA VAL A 79 -0.79 -25.93 10.49
C VAL A 79 -1.35 -24.79 9.64
N PHE A 80 -2.52 -24.95 9.04
CA PHE A 80 -3.14 -23.91 8.23
C PHE A 80 -3.45 -22.64 9.04
N SER A 81 -4.07 -22.79 10.21
CA SER A 81 -4.38 -21.65 11.10
C SER A 81 -3.11 -20.95 11.56
N ARG A 82 -2.07 -21.71 11.94
CA ARG A 82 -0.75 -21.14 12.28
C ARG A 82 -0.19 -20.32 11.12
N THR A 83 -0.20 -20.85 9.92
CA THR A 83 0.28 -20.14 8.72
C THR A 83 -0.49 -18.83 8.50
N MET A 84 -1.83 -18.86 8.61
CA MET A 84 -2.64 -17.64 8.47
C MET A 84 -2.30 -16.59 9.52
N PHE A 85 -2.15 -17.00 10.79
CA PHE A 85 -1.77 -16.09 11.87
C PHE A 85 -0.36 -15.51 11.70
N ALA A 86 0.60 -16.31 11.20
CA ALA A 86 1.93 -15.83 10.85
C ALA A 86 1.90 -14.78 9.73
N ILE A 87 1.09 -15.02 8.68
CA ILE A 87 0.85 -14.06 7.61
C ILE A 87 0.25 -12.77 8.18
N THR A 88 -0.81 -12.85 9.00
CA THR A 88 -1.43 -11.69 9.65
C THR A 88 -0.42 -10.89 10.47
N SER A 89 0.44 -11.57 11.24
CA SER A 89 1.47 -10.91 12.04
C SER A 89 2.47 -10.13 11.17
N THR A 90 2.88 -10.75 10.06
CA THR A 90 3.83 -10.16 9.09
C THR A 90 3.23 -8.94 8.40
N ILE A 91 1.96 -9.03 7.99
CA ILE A 91 1.19 -7.90 7.45
C ILE A 91 1.11 -6.76 8.46
N GLY A 92 0.86 -7.07 9.74
CA GLY A 92 0.82 -6.05 10.80
C GLY A 92 2.14 -5.29 10.92
N ILE A 93 3.27 -5.99 10.86
CA ILE A 93 4.61 -5.36 10.91
C ILE A 93 4.82 -4.47 9.68
N ALA A 94 4.45 -4.96 8.50
CA ALA A 94 4.53 -4.17 7.27
C ALA A 94 3.66 -2.91 7.34
N ALA A 95 2.43 -3.02 7.87
CA ALA A 95 1.53 -1.89 8.07
C ALA A 95 2.11 -0.84 9.05
N ILE A 96 2.78 -1.27 10.13
CA ILE A 96 3.51 -0.36 11.02
C ILE A 96 4.61 0.38 10.26
N GLY A 97 5.42 -0.35 9.47
CA GLY A 97 6.49 0.26 8.67
C GLY A 97 5.96 1.29 7.67
N VAL A 98 4.86 0.96 6.98
CA VAL A 98 4.17 1.89 6.07
C VAL A 98 3.63 3.10 6.81
N GLY A 99 2.97 2.91 7.95
CA GLY A 99 2.44 4.01 8.77
C GLY A 99 3.53 4.94 9.29
N ALA A 100 4.64 4.37 9.78
CA ALA A 100 5.81 5.14 10.21
C ALA A 100 6.45 5.92 9.06
N SER A 101 6.48 5.35 7.85
CA SER A 101 6.97 6.04 6.65
C SER A 101 6.12 7.27 6.34
N TYR A 102 4.79 7.18 6.41
CA TYR A 102 3.89 8.32 6.23
C TYR A 102 4.12 9.40 7.29
N SER A 103 4.25 9.02 8.57
CA SER A 103 4.41 9.98 9.66
C SER A 103 5.78 10.67 9.70
N TRP A 104 6.87 10.01 9.31
CA TRP A 104 8.22 10.57 9.42
C TRP A 104 8.83 11.09 8.11
N THR A 105 8.54 10.44 7.00
CA THR A 105 9.17 10.79 5.70
C THR A 105 8.30 11.74 4.88
N GLY A 106 7.01 11.81 5.20
CA GLY A 106 6.05 12.64 4.48
C GLY A 106 5.83 12.19 3.03
N ASN A 107 5.20 13.07 2.25
CA ASN A 107 4.91 12.86 0.84
C ASN A 107 6.11 13.24 -0.05
N GLU A 108 6.17 12.71 -1.27
CA GLU A 108 7.18 13.05 -2.30
C GLU A 108 7.20 14.55 -2.66
N TYR A 109 6.12 15.27 -2.33
CA TYR A 109 6.00 16.73 -2.47
C TYR A 109 6.63 17.53 -1.32
N ASP A 110 6.80 16.96 -0.14
CA ASP A 110 7.14 17.74 1.07
C ASP A 110 8.53 18.35 1.00
N SER A 111 9.50 17.62 0.47
CA SER A 111 10.87 18.13 0.28
C SER A 111 10.91 19.27 -0.73
N PHE A 112 10.16 19.15 -1.83
CA PHE A 112 10.06 20.19 -2.85
C PHE A 112 9.32 21.42 -2.32
N PHE A 113 8.21 21.19 -1.60
CA PHE A 113 7.44 22.23 -0.94
C PHE A 113 8.29 23.01 0.07
N TYR A 114 8.98 22.31 0.96
CA TYR A 114 9.87 22.92 1.96
C TYR A 114 10.95 23.80 1.32
N ALA A 115 11.55 23.35 0.21
CA ALA A 115 12.57 24.10 -0.51
C ALA A 115 12.05 25.42 -1.10
N LEU A 116 10.78 25.47 -1.52
CA LEU A 116 10.21 26.62 -2.23
C LEU A 116 9.31 27.52 -1.38
N ASP A 117 8.61 27.00 -0.36
CA ASP A 117 7.60 27.75 0.41
C ASP A 117 8.19 29.02 1.03
N LYS A 118 9.32 28.88 1.74
CA LYS A 118 10.01 29.98 2.43
C LYS A 118 11.12 30.63 1.60
N SER A 119 11.27 30.27 0.33
CA SER A 119 12.26 30.89 -0.55
C SER A 119 11.87 32.33 -0.93
N THR A 120 12.88 33.16 -1.21
CA THR A 120 12.73 34.55 -1.69
C THR A 120 12.37 34.66 -3.18
N ILE A 121 12.14 33.52 -3.84
CA ILE A 121 11.81 33.43 -5.26
C ILE A 121 10.43 34.06 -5.51
N SER A 122 10.26 34.75 -6.64
CA SER A 122 8.98 35.38 -6.97
C SER A 122 7.87 34.35 -7.22
N MET A 123 6.61 34.74 -7.04
CA MET A 123 5.47 33.85 -7.24
C MET A 123 5.40 33.30 -8.69
N VAL A 124 5.76 34.13 -9.67
CA VAL A 124 5.80 33.73 -11.10
C VAL A 124 6.86 32.65 -11.34
N GLU A 125 8.04 32.80 -10.73
CA GLU A 125 9.10 31.79 -10.82
C GLU A 125 8.72 30.49 -10.09
N LYS A 126 8.09 30.58 -8.91
CA LYS A 126 7.57 29.40 -8.19
C LYS A 126 6.58 28.61 -9.06
N ASN A 127 5.65 29.28 -9.73
CA ASN A 127 4.71 28.63 -10.65
C ASN A 127 5.43 27.92 -11.82
N LYS A 128 6.46 28.55 -12.39
CA LYS A 128 7.24 27.95 -13.50
C LYS A 128 8.03 26.73 -13.05
N ILE A 129 8.63 26.78 -11.86
CA ILE A 129 9.37 25.64 -11.28
C ILE A 129 8.38 24.51 -10.96
N LEU A 130 7.24 24.83 -10.35
CA LEU A 130 6.17 23.87 -10.06
C LEU A 130 5.69 23.17 -11.32
N GLN A 131 5.44 23.91 -12.41
CA GLN A 131 5.02 23.32 -13.68
C GLN A 131 6.01 22.27 -14.19
N ARG A 132 7.31 22.57 -14.15
CA ARG A 132 8.37 21.63 -14.58
C ARG A 132 8.48 20.43 -13.65
N TYR A 133 8.33 20.66 -12.36
CA TYR A 133 8.33 19.60 -11.36
C TYR A 133 7.15 18.63 -11.58
N LEU A 134 5.93 19.14 -11.73
CA LEU A 134 4.73 18.32 -11.99
C LEU A 134 4.82 17.55 -13.31
N GLU A 135 5.36 18.17 -14.36
CA GLU A 135 5.62 17.50 -15.64
C GLU A 135 6.56 16.29 -15.45
N LYS A 136 7.64 16.46 -14.67
CA LYS A 136 8.57 15.38 -14.38
C LYS A 136 7.96 14.30 -13.50
N GLU A 137 7.14 14.67 -12.53
CA GLU A 137 6.52 13.71 -11.61
C GLU A 137 5.50 12.82 -12.34
N ARG A 138 4.70 13.39 -13.25
CA ARG A 138 3.80 12.61 -14.11
C ARG A 138 4.54 11.54 -14.92
N GLN A 139 5.69 11.89 -15.50
CA GLN A 139 6.53 10.91 -16.21
C GLN A 139 7.04 9.80 -15.30
N LYS A 140 7.48 10.12 -14.08
CA LYS A 140 7.94 9.11 -13.11
C LYS A 140 6.80 8.20 -12.68
N GLN A 141 5.60 8.75 -12.48
CA GLN A 141 4.43 7.96 -12.10
C GLN A 141 4.06 6.96 -13.19
N GLU A 142 4.04 7.37 -14.47
CA GLU A 142 3.82 6.47 -15.60
C GLU A 142 4.90 5.36 -15.66
N GLN A 143 6.16 5.70 -15.43
CA GLN A 143 7.26 4.71 -15.39
C GLN A 143 7.11 3.72 -14.21
N ARG A 144 6.83 4.22 -13.01
CA ARG A 144 6.60 3.38 -11.81
C ARG A 144 5.42 2.45 -12.02
N LYS A 145 4.32 2.94 -12.60
CA LYS A 145 3.13 2.16 -12.97
C LYS A 145 3.53 0.97 -13.86
N TRP A 146 4.25 1.23 -14.94
CA TRP A 146 4.73 0.17 -15.85
C TRP A 146 5.67 -0.84 -15.19
N ILE A 147 6.59 -0.38 -14.34
CA ILE A 147 7.47 -1.28 -13.59
C ILE A 147 6.67 -2.20 -12.67
N ARG A 148 5.67 -1.68 -11.95
CA ARG A 148 4.79 -2.48 -11.09
C ARG A 148 4.01 -3.52 -11.90
N VAL A 149 3.39 -3.11 -13.01
CA VAL A 149 2.67 -4.02 -13.92
C VAL A 149 3.59 -5.14 -14.41
N ALA A 150 4.77 -4.80 -14.94
CA ALA A 150 5.73 -5.77 -15.45
C ALA A 150 6.21 -6.75 -14.37
N THR A 151 6.49 -6.23 -13.17
CA THR A 151 6.95 -7.04 -12.03
C THR A 151 5.89 -8.04 -11.60
N HIS A 152 4.66 -7.58 -11.36
CA HIS A 152 3.57 -8.46 -10.94
C HIS A 152 3.19 -9.46 -12.06
N ALA A 153 3.23 -9.05 -13.33
CA ALA A 153 3.01 -9.97 -14.45
C ALA A 153 4.08 -11.07 -14.52
N LEU A 154 5.36 -10.72 -14.32
CA LEU A 154 6.46 -11.69 -14.29
C LEU A 154 6.31 -12.67 -13.11
N ILE A 155 6.02 -12.16 -11.90
CA ILE A 155 5.78 -12.98 -10.71
C ILE A 155 4.58 -13.91 -10.94
N ALA A 156 3.51 -13.41 -11.56
CA ALA A 156 2.36 -14.21 -11.91
C ALA A 156 2.73 -15.35 -12.85
N ALA A 157 3.45 -15.05 -13.94
CA ALA A 157 3.88 -16.04 -14.92
C ALA A 157 4.77 -17.13 -14.30
N VAL A 158 5.75 -16.75 -13.47
CA VAL A 158 6.63 -17.69 -12.78
C VAL A 158 5.84 -18.60 -11.84
N ASN A 159 4.94 -18.04 -11.03
CA ASN A 159 4.15 -18.83 -10.09
C ASN A 159 3.13 -19.76 -10.78
N ILE A 160 2.47 -19.29 -11.85
CA ILE A 160 1.59 -20.14 -12.67
C ILE A 160 2.38 -21.29 -13.30
N TYR A 161 3.58 -21.00 -13.81
CA TYR A 161 4.46 -22.02 -14.37
C TYR A 161 4.91 -23.04 -13.31
N SER A 162 5.30 -22.59 -12.12
CA SER A 162 5.64 -23.46 -10.99
C SER A 162 4.44 -24.34 -10.59
N ALA A 163 3.24 -23.77 -10.48
CA ALA A 163 2.02 -24.52 -10.17
C ALA A 163 1.68 -25.58 -11.22
N ALA A 164 1.96 -25.31 -12.50
CA ALA A 164 1.72 -26.27 -13.58
C ALA A 164 2.66 -27.48 -13.54
N ARG A 165 3.84 -27.35 -12.93
CA ARG A 165 4.85 -28.41 -12.82
C ARG A 165 4.93 -29.07 -11.45
N GLU A 166 4.36 -28.45 -10.43
CA GLU A 166 4.37 -28.96 -9.07
C GLU A 166 3.49 -30.22 -8.95
N THR A 167 4.05 -31.25 -8.30
CA THR A 167 3.37 -32.53 -8.06
C THR A 167 2.72 -32.57 -6.69
N ASP A 168 3.27 -31.83 -5.71
CA ASP A 168 2.68 -31.67 -4.39
C ASP A 168 1.43 -30.78 -4.47
N HIS A 169 0.30 -31.29 -3.96
CA HIS A 169 -0.99 -30.61 -4.12
C HIS A 169 -1.07 -29.30 -3.33
N ASP A 170 -0.44 -29.24 -2.16
CA ASP A 170 -0.48 -28.06 -1.29
C ASP A 170 0.43 -26.96 -1.84
N ALA A 171 1.66 -27.30 -2.26
CA ALA A 171 2.56 -26.37 -2.92
C ALA A 171 1.97 -25.85 -4.24
N LYS A 172 1.33 -26.73 -5.01
CA LYS A 172 0.62 -26.34 -6.24
C LYS A 172 -0.49 -25.33 -5.97
N ALA A 173 -1.29 -25.52 -4.93
CA ALA A 173 -2.35 -24.58 -4.56
C ALA A 173 -1.78 -23.21 -4.16
N VAL A 174 -0.67 -23.19 -3.41
CA VAL A 174 0.02 -21.95 -3.03
C VAL A 174 0.54 -21.21 -4.27
N PHE A 175 1.24 -21.89 -5.17
CA PHE A 175 1.75 -21.26 -6.40
C PHE A 175 0.62 -20.77 -7.30
N ALA A 176 -0.48 -21.52 -7.44
CA ALA A 176 -1.63 -21.09 -8.21
C ALA A 176 -2.27 -19.82 -7.63
N PHE A 177 -2.42 -19.75 -6.30
CA PHE A 177 -2.93 -18.58 -5.61
C PHE A 177 -2.01 -17.36 -5.81
N LEU A 178 -0.71 -17.51 -5.58
CA LEU A 178 0.27 -16.42 -5.78
C LEU A 178 0.29 -15.94 -7.23
N GLY A 179 0.18 -16.87 -8.18
CA GLY A 179 0.06 -16.57 -9.59
C GLY A 179 -1.17 -15.71 -9.91
N GLY A 180 -2.34 -16.14 -9.45
CA GLY A 180 -3.60 -15.42 -9.64
C GLY A 180 -3.62 -14.04 -8.97
N ALA A 181 -3.16 -13.95 -7.72
CA ALA A 181 -3.10 -12.69 -6.99
C ALA A 181 -2.21 -11.65 -7.70
N ASN A 182 -1.03 -12.05 -8.16
CA ASN A 182 -0.13 -11.15 -8.88
C ASN A 182 -0.67 -10.79 -10.28
N ALA A 183 -1.38 -11.69 -10.96
CA ALA A 183 -2.02 -11.36 -12.24
C ALA A 183 -3.10 -10.28 -12.05
N ILE A 184 -3.91 -10.39 -11.00
CA ILE A 184 -4.92 -9.38 -10.65
C ILE A 184 -4.25 -8.05 -10.32
N LEU A 185 -3.17 -8.04 -9.54
CA LEU A 185 -2.42 -6.82 -9.23
C LEU A 185 -1.83 -6.17 -10.49
N ALA A 186 -1.27 -6.95 -11.41
CA ALA A 186 -0.75 -6.44 -12.67
C ALA A 186 -1.84 -5.75 -13.51
N VAL A 187 -3.03 -6.35 -13.58
CA VAL A 187 -4.19 -5.76 -14.27
C VAL A 187 -4.67 -4.51 -13.53
N ALA A 188 -4.80 -4.56 -12.21
CA ALA A 188 -5.24 -3.42 -11.39
C ALA A 188 -4.31 -2.22 -11.58
N TYR A 189 -2.98 -2.43 -11.57
CA TYR A 189 -1.99 -1.39 -11.81
C TYR A 189 -1.89 -0.95 -13.28
N SER A 190 -2.55 -1.59 -14.23
CA SER A 190 -2.55 -1.14 -15.63
C SER A 190 -3.56 -0.01 -15.89
N PHE A 191 -4.60 0.10 -15.06
CA PHE A 191 -5.62 1.16 -15.10
C PHE A 191 -5.24 2.29 -14.13
#